data_AF-A0AA95FQR2-F1
#
_entry.id   AF-A0AA95FQR2-F1
#
_cell.length_a   1.000
_cell.length_b   1.000
_cell.length_c   1.000
_cell.angle_alpha   90.00
_cell.angle_beta   90.00
_cell.angle_gamma   90.00
#
_symmetry.space_group_name_H-M   'P 1'
#
loop_
_entity.id
_entity.type
_entity.pdbx_description
1 polymer ?
#
loop_
_entity_poly.entity_id
_entity_poly.type
_entity_poly.pdbx_seq_one_letter_code
_entity_poly.pdbx_strand_id
1 'polypeptide(L)'
;MYFVGVDLAWGERRPTGLAVLDEAGRLVHVSQAIDDDEIVETLAPYVEGDCLVAIDAPLIVTNATGNRPAEALLNADFARFDAGAHPSNTGKPELSGQPRGARIASRLGLDMNPRSGRGRRAIEVYPHPATVALFRLGRTLKYKNKPGRDFARLRAELTLLMDLLESRASAEPPLILDGAAADPAGARSWRSLSHAVRDAIRKSELRVVEDQVDAVVCAYVALFATHRPEQTTTYGDFETGYIVTPTLPEDLTPTPRQRTASMTDPDVAVREYARTQPQRQRATEEFVRLVTGILDDAGINYLTVGGRAKSVSSFAAKAARTLDGRRIYRRPLEEITDQIGIRVITYVHSDVQAVVDLLGDEVVVHDDRDMGRETADEGRFGYASRHLLVGLDPDREPPAGYELLAGRQAQVQIRTVLQHAWAEFEHDIRYKGTIPAEHVSEFDRRFTLAAGLLELADREFSTIRDRLRLGLHDTVLEAADDDPRISPRELAAFLAGQYADAGWSRIDHYAWIASLILELGITSLTELAAALRPVDEETVARRMAYRYPPGAVRRLDDALLWAYGDAYVDLAGNAHRADALRDRLAKMRAATVS
;
A
#
# COMPACT_ATOMS: atom_id res chain seq x y z
N MET A 1 -27.64 19.61 28.99
CA MET A 1 -27.46 18.19 28.58
C MET A 1 -26.32 18.09 27.57
N TYR A 2 -25.56 16.98 27.53
CA TYR A 2 -24.55 16.74 26.49
C TYR A 2 -24.96 15.62 25.52
N PHE A 3 -24.55 15.75 24.26
CA PHE A 3 -24.76 14.74 23.22
C PHE A 3 -23.42 14.24 22.75
N VAL A 4 -23.16 12.96 22.97
CA VAL A 4 -21.85 12.35 22.74
C VAL A 4 -21.94 11.41 21.55
N GLY A 5 -20.94 11.43 20.69
CA GLY A 5 -20.77 10.50 19.59
C GLY A 5 -19.49 9.69 19.73
N VAL A 6 -19.60 8.39 19.47
CA VAL A 6 -18.48 7.44 19.54
C VAL A 6 -18.46 6.62 18.25
N ASP A 7 -17.48 6.86 17.38
CA ASP A 7 -17.20 5.97 16.24
C ASP A 7 -16.29 4.82 16.70
N LEU A 8 -16.93 3.76 17.20
CA LEU A 8 -16.26 2.73 17.99
C LEU A 8 -15.65 1.65 17.09
N ALA A 9 -14.31 1.58 17.08
CA ALA A 9 -13.63 0.46 16.46
C ALA A 9 -13.97 -0.86 17.19
N TRP A 10 -14.09 -1.98 16.46
CA TRP A 10 -14.46 -3.26 17.11
C TRP A 10 -13.30 -3.89 17.91
N GLY A 11 -12.04 -3.61 17.54
CA GLY A 11 -10.86 -4.12 18.25
C GLY A 11 -10.46 -3.22 19.43
N GLU A 12 -9.98 -3.81 20.53
CA GLU A 12 -9.77 -3.12 21.81
C GLU A 12 -8.63 -2.10 21.82
N ARG A 13 -7.67 -2.22 20.90
CA ARG A 13 -6.55 -1.29 20.73
C ARG A 13 -6.54 -0.72 19.32
N ARG A 14 -7.58 0.04 19.02
CA ARG A 14 -7.80 0.64 17.71
C ARG A 14 -8.29 2.07 17.92
N PRO A 15 -7.80 3.02 17.10
CA PRO A 15 -8.28 4.39 17.18
C PRO A 15 -9.82 4.45 17.06
N THR A 16 -10.43 5.24 17.95
CA THR A 16 -11.87 5.43 18.11
C THR A 16 -12.11 6.94 18.17
N GLY A 17 -13.01 7.44 17.33
CA GLY A 17 -13.36 8.85 17.32
C GLY A 17 -14.33 9.20 18.45
N LEU A 18 -14.12 10.35 19.09
CA LEU A 18 -14.99 10.87 20.14
C LEU A 18 -15.39 12.31 19.81
N ALA A 19 -16.67 12.65 19.96
CA ALA A 19 -17.16 14.01 19.81
C ALA A 19 -18.25 14.33 20.83
N VAL A 20 -18.32 15.58 21.28
CA VAL A 20 -19.33 16.05 22.23
C VAL A 20 -19.94 17.36 21.76
N LEU A 21 -21.26 17.41 21.73
CA LEU A 21 -22.06 18.61 21.51
C LEU A 21 -22.73 19.05 22.81
N ASP A 22 -22.79 20.36 23.03
CA ASP A 22 -23.64 20.94 24.07
C ASP A 22 -25.13 21.02 23.66
N GLU A 23 -25.95 21.55 24.55
CA GLU A 23 -27.40 21.68 24.33
C GLU A 23 -27.77 22.65 23.20
N ALA A 24 -26.89 23.60 22.88
CA ALA A 24 -27.06 24.51 21.76
C ALA A 24 -26.52 23.92 20.43
N GLY A 25 -26.07 22.66 20.43
CA GLY A 25 -25.50 21.98 19.28
C GLY A 25 -24.07 22.42 18.93
N ARG A 26 -23.34 23.05 19.86
CA ARG A 26 -21.95 23.46 19.66
C ARG A 26 -21.01 22.30 19.94
N LEU A 27 -20.04 22.07 19.04
CA LEU A 27 -18.97 21.12 19.27
C LEU A 27 -18.03 21.64 20.36
N VAL A 28 -18.06 20.99 21.52
CA VAL A 28 -17.24 21.35 22.69
C VAL A 28 -16.03 20.44 22.85
N HIS A 29 -16.04 19.25 22.24
CA HIS A 29 -14.92 18.31 22.28
C HIS A 29 -14.87 17.46 21.01
N VAL A 30 -13.66 17.23 20.48
CA VAL A 30 -13.40 16.20 19.47
C VAL A 30 -11.99 15.64 19.63
N SER A 31 -11.86 14.33 19.72
CA SER A 31 -10.59 13.65 19.95
C SER A 31 -10.59 12.22 19.41
N GLN A 32 -9.48 11.53 19.60
CA GLN A 32 -9.33 10.12 19.33
C GLN A 32 -8.87 9.43 20.62
N ALA A 33 -9.34 8.20 20.85
CA ALA A 33 -8.90 7.33 21.94
C ALA A 33 -8.49 5.96 21.37
N ILE A 34 -7.53 5.29 22.00
CA ILE A 34 -6.96 4.02 21.53
C ILE A 34 -7.61 2.81 22.19
N ASP A 35 -8.00 2.93 23.46
CA ASP A 35 -8.59 1.84 24.25
C ASP A 35 -9.80 2.27 25.09
N ASP A 36 -10.42 1.30 25.76
CA ASP A 36 -11.64 1.52 26.54
C ASP A 36 -11.43 2.44 27.76
N ASP A 37 -10.22 2.48 28.32
CA ASP A 37 -9.90 3.32 29.48
C ASP A 37 -9.83 4.79 29.05
N GLU A 38 -9.10 5.07 27.97
CA GLU A 38 -9.02 6.41 27.38
C GLU A 38 -10.40 6.92 26.94
N ILE A 39 -11.25 6.06 26.36
CA ILE A 39 -12.64 6.43 26.00
C ILE A 39 -13.41 6.86 27.25
N VAL A 40 -13.36 6.06 28.32
CA VAL A 40 -14.13 6.33 29.53
C VAL A 40 -13.62 7.58 30.25
N GLU A 41 -12.31 7.75 30.36
CA GLU A 41 -11.68 8.92 30.97
C GLU A 41 -12.03 10.19 30.20
N THR A 42 -11.93 10.15 28.87
CA THR A 42 -12.24 11.31 28.00
C THR A 42 -13.71 11.73 28.10
N LEU A 43 -14.63 10.76 28.18
CA LEU A 43 -16.07 11.03 28.20
C LEU A 43 -16.62 11.34 29.60
N ALA A 44 -15.93 10.95 30.68
CA ALA A 44 -16.41 11.09 32.05
C ALA A 44 -16.97 12.50 32.38
N PRO A 45 -16.30 13.62 32.04
CA PRO A 45 -16.79 14.96 32.36
C PRO A 45 -18.13 15.30 31.69
N TYR A 46 -18.44 14.67 30.55
CA TYR A 46 -19.62 14.97 29.74
C TYR A 46 -20.81 14.05 30.05
N VAL A 47 -20.59 13.01 30.86
CA VAL A 47 -21.64 12.03 31.22
C VAL A 47 -21.98 12.01 32.70
N GLU A 48 -21.51 12.97 33.51
CA GLU A 48 -21.89 13.10 34.93
C GLU A 48 -23.37 13.45 35.09
N GLY A 49 -23.85 14.42 34.29
CA GLY A 49 -25.24 14.87 34.25
C GLY A 49 -26.03 14.23 33.10
N ASP A 50 -27.16 14.86 32.73
CA ASP A 50 -28.00 14.38 31.62
C ASP A 50 -27.20 14.33 30.31
N CYS A 51 -27.21 13.17 29.67
CA CYS A 51 -26.50 12.91 28.44
C CYS A 51 -27.17 11.83 27.58
N LEU A 52 -26.97 11.93 26.27
CA LEU A 52 -27.26 10.86 25.32
C LEU A 52 -26.01 10.53 24.53
N VAL A 53 -25.54 9.29 24.65
CA VAL A 53 -24.34 8.78 23.97
C VAL A 53 -24.74 7.91 22.79
N ALA A 54 -24.49 8.38 21.58
CA ALA A 54 -24.67 7.62 20.34
C ALA A 54 -23.39 6.87 19.98
N ILE A 55 -23.47 5.55 19.88
CA ILE A 55 -22.33 4.66 19.64
C ILE A 55 -22.50 3.96 18.29
N ASP A 56 -21.54 4.12 17.37
CA ASP A 56 -21.45 3.35 16.11
C ASP A 56 -20.89 1.94 16.37
N ALA A 57 -21.64 1.16 17.15
CA ALA A 57 -21.38 -0.26 17.34
C ALA A 57 -22.61 -0.95 17.92
N PRO A 58 -22.78 -2.27 17.65
CA PRO A 58 -23.82 -3.06 18.27
C PRO A 58 -23.78 -2.97 19.80
N LEU A 59 -24.92 -2.64 20.41
CA LEU A 59 -25.08 -2.71 21.87
C LEU A 59 -25.61 -4.08 22.31
N ILE A 60 -26.50 -4.67 21.51
CA ILE A 60 -27.19 -5.91 21.88
C ILE A 60 -27.14 -6.85 20.68
N VAL A 61 -26.53 -8.03 20.88
CA VAL A 61 -26.37 -9.05 19.85
C VAL A 61 -26.74 -10.40 20.46
N THR A 62 -27.83 -11.00 19.99
CA THR A 62 -28.38 -12.25 20.55
C THR A 62 -28.46 -13.38 19.52
N ASN A 63 -28.41 -13.05 18.23
CA ASN A 63 -28.48 -14.01 17.13
C ASN A 63 -27.12 -14.68 16.87
N ALA A 64 -27.15 -15.98 16.58
CA ALA A 64 -25.95 -16.77 16.30
C ALA A 64 -25.33 -16.45 14.92
N THR A 65 -26.16 -16.20 13.91
CA THR A 65 -25.75 -15.91 12.54
C THR A 65 -26.68 -14.90 11.88
N GLY A 66 -26.29 -14.36 10.71
CA GLY A 66 -27.12 -13.46 9.93
C GLY A 66 -27.28 -12.06 10.53
N ASN A 67 -28.29 -11.33 10.03
CA ASN A 67 -28.68 -10.00 10.50
C ASN A 67 -29.59 -10.11 11.73
N ARG A 68 -29.52 -9.15 12.68
CA ARG A 68 -30.58 -8.96 13.68
C ARG A 68 -31.83 -8.39 12.99
N PRO A 69 -33.01 -8.45 13.64
CA PRO A 69 -34.20 -7.76 13.16
C PRO A 69 -33.93 -6.27 12.85
N ALA A 70 -33.11 -5.60 13.66
CA ALA A 70 -32.68 -4.22 13.43
C ALA A 70 -32.00 -4.00 12.07
N GLU A 71 -30.95 -4.75 11.72
CA GLU A 71 -30.30 -4.57 10.41
C GLU A 71 -31.21 -4.98 9.26
N ALA A 72 -32.05 -6.00 9.44
CA ALA A 72 -32.99 -6.42 8.39
C ALA A 72 -33.97 -5.30 8.03
N LEU A 73 -34.57 -4.65 9.04
CA LEU A 73 -35.50 -3.54 8.83
C LEU A 73 -34.78 -2.30 8.30
N LEU A 74 -33.63 -1.93 8.86
CA LEU A 74 -32.83 -0.80 8.37
C LEU A 74 -32.39 -1.01 6.91
N ASN A 75 -31.98 -2.23 6.55
CA ASN A 75 -31.57 -2.57 5.19
C ASN A 75 -32.73 -2.49 4.19
N ALA A 76 -33.97 -2.77 4.62
CA ALA A 76 -35.14 -2.62 3.75
C ALA A 76 -35.28 -1.17 3.25
N ASP A 77 -34.99 -0.19 4.11
CA ASP A 77 -35.11 1.23 3.77
C ASP A 77 -33.84 1.79 3.09
N PHE A 78 -32.67 1.43 3.61
CA PHE A 78 -31.41 2.11 3.31
C PHE A 78 -30.49 1.37 2.32
N ALA A 79 -30.70 0.07 2.04
CA ALA A 79 -29.82 -0.65 1.12
C ALA A 79 -29.80 -0.05 -0.30
N ARG A 80 -30.92 0.53 -0.75
CA ARG A 80 -31.03 1.19 -2.07
C ARG A 80 -30.14 2.45 -2.20
N PHE A 81 -29.75 3.04 -1.08
CA PHE A 81 -28.82 4.18 -0.97
C PHE A 81 -27.36 3.74 -0.75
N ASP A 82 -27.06 2.43 -0.77
CA ASP A 82 -25.79 1.84 -0.34
C ASP A 82 -25.43 2.16 1.12
N ALA A 83 -26.45 2.33 1.97
CA ALA A 83 -26.34 2.61 3.41
C ALA A 83 -26.76 1.42 4.28
N GLY A 84 -26.71 0.20 3.74
CA GLY A 84 -27.07 -0.99 4.51
C GLY A 84 -26.07 -1.30 5.64
N ALA A 85 -26.59 -1.78 6.77
CA ALA A 85 -25.79 -2.30 7.88
C ALA A 85 -25.30 -3.73 7.59
N HIS A 86 -24.09 -4.01 8.05
CA HIS A 86 -23.50 -5.34 8.00
C HIS A 86 -24.12 -6.24 9.10
N PRO A 87 -24.16 -7.57 8.89
CA PRO A 87 -24.70 -8.48 9.90
C PRO A 87 -23.92 -8.42 11.21
N SER A 88 -24.61 -8.25 12.34
CA SER A 88 -24.06 -8.39 13.69
C SER A 88 -24.58 -9.70 14.29
N ASN A 89 -23.69 -10.60 14.73
CA ASN A 89 -24.05 -11.89 15.31
C ASN A 89 -22.93 -12.45 16.19
N THR A 90 -23.28 -13.36 17.10
CA THR A 90 -22.34 -13.95 18.06
C THR A 90 -21.34 -14.94 17.43
N GLY A 91 -21.52 -15.31 16.16
CA GLY A 91 -20.52 -16.03 15.37
C GLY A 91 -19.28 -15.21 15.03
N LYS A 92 -19.33 -13.88 15.17
CA LYS A 92 -18.16 -13.00 15.06
C LYS A 92 -17.41 -12.96 16.40
N PRO A 93 -16.09 -13.21 16.44
CA PRO A 93 -15.32 -13.24 17.69
C PRO A 93 -15.53 -11.99 18.56
N GLU A 94 -15.57 -10.82 17.93
CA GLU A 94 -15.71 -9.50 18.58
C GLU A 94 -17.09 -9.26 19.20
N LEU A 95 -18.09 -10.07 18.82
CA LEU A 95 -19.49 -9.97 19.26
C LEU A 95 -19.98 -11.24 19.97
N SER A 96 -19.09 -12.21 20.21
CA SER A 96 -19.42 -13.52 20.81
C SER A 96 -19.74 -13.44 22.31
N GLY A 97 -19.22 -12.41 22.99
CA GLY A 97 -19.52 -12.06 24.38
C GLY A 97 -20.36 -10.79 24.49
N GLN A 98 -20.07 -9.96 25.49
CA GLN A 98 -20.66 -8.62 25.56
C GLN A 98 -20.06 -7.72 24.46
N PRO A 99 -20.87 -7.16 23.55
CA PRO A 99 -20.37 -6.24 22.53
C PRO A 99 -19.62 -5.06 23.15
N ARG A 100 -18.54 -4.60 22.49
CA ARG A 100 -17.70 -3.50 22.99
C ARG A 100 -18.52 -2.24 23.31
N GLY A 101 -19.50 -1.90 22.48
CA GLY A 101 -20.39 -0.75 22.72
C GLY A 101 -21.16 -0.86 24.04
N ALA A 102 -21.72 -2.04 24.35
CA ALA A 102 -22.39 -2.28 25.62
C ALA A 102 -21.45 -2.28 26.82
N ARG A 103 -20.21 -2.73 26.64
CA ARG A 103 -19.19 -2.66 27.68
C ARG A 103 -18.84 -1.21 28.02
N ILE A 104 -18.63 -0.36 27.01
CA ILE A 104 -18.40 1.08 27.20
C ILE A 104 -19.61 1.74 27.89
N ALA A 105 -20.83 1.47 27.41
CA ALA A 105 -22.05 2.01 28.01
C ALA A 105 -22.20 1.61 29.49
N SER A 106 -21.89 0.34 29.83
CA SER A 106 -21.91 -0.17 31.20
C SER A 106 -20.88 0.54 32.09
N ARG A 107 -19.65 0.72 31.61
CA ARG A 107 -18.58 1.43 32.35
C ARG A 107 -18.93 2.90 32.64
N LEU A 108 -19.67 3.55 31.74
CA LEU A 108 -20.17 4.92 31.92
C LEU A 108 -21.48 4.99 32.73
N GLY A 109 -22.09 3.84 33.07
CA GLY A 109 -23.35 3.76 33.82
C GLY A 109 -24.56 4.25 33.03
N LEU A 110 -24.58 4.03 31.72
CA LEU A 110 -25.61 4.52 30.81
C LEU A 110 -26.73 3.50 30.61
N ASP A 111 -27.98 3.96 30.59
CA ASP A 111 -29.12 3.12 30.26
C ASP A 111 -29.21 2.94 28.74
N MET A 112 -29.14 1.68 28.28
CA MET A 112 -29.15 1.32 26.86
C MET A 112 -30.56 1.12 26.29
N ASN A 113 -31.63 1.25 27.08
CA ASN A 113 -32.98 1.13 26.54
C ASN A 113 -33.37 2.42 25.80
N PRO A 114 -33.60 2.38 24.46
CA PRO A 114 -33.86 3.57 23.66
C PRO A 114 -35.18 4.26 24.02
N ARG A 115 -36.09 3.54 24.71
CA ARG A 115 -37.38 4.06 25.18
C ARG A 115 -37.33 4.53 26.64
N SER A 116 -36.16 4.48 27.28
CA SER A 116 -36.00 4.92 28.65
C SER A 116 -36.16 6.44 28.78
N GLY A 117 -36.84 6.85 29.86
CA GLY A 117 -36.96 8.26 30.28
C GLY A 117 -35.83 8.73 31.21
N ARG A 118 -34.77 7.93 31.41
CA ARG A 118 -33.62 8.32 32.24
C ARG A 118 -32.80 9.42 31.57
N GLY A 119 -32.20 10.29 32.38
CA GLY A 119 -31.37 11.40 31.89
C GLY A 119 -30.03 10.98 31.29
N ARG A 120 -29.50 9.79 31.65
CA ARG A 120 -28.19 9.26 31.22
C ARG A 120 -28.37 7.99 30.39
N ARG A 121 -28.20 8.09 29.08
CA ARG A 121 -28.55 7.01 28.13
C ARG A 121 -27.48 6.77 27.08
N ALA A 122 -27.47 5.56 26.54
CA ALA A 122 -26.71 5.20 25.34
C ALA A 122 -27.64 4.62 24.28
N ILE A 123 -27.40 4.95 23.01
CA ILE A 123 -28.10 4.40 21.86
C ILE A 123 -27.12 3.89 20.81
N GLU A 124 -27.51 2.80 20.14
CA GLU A 124 -26.83 2.31 18.95
C GLU A 124 -27.21 3.17 17.74
N VAL A 125 -26.22 3.63 16.99
CA VAL A 125 -26.41 4.40 15.75
C VAL A 125 -25.59 3.82 14.62
N TYR A 126 -25.87 4.23 13.38
CA TYR A 126 -25.07 3.88 12.22
C TYR A 126 -24.92 5.12 11.29
N PRO A 127 -23.71 5.70 11.14
CA PRO A 127 -23.49 6.98 10.45
C PRO A 127 -23.95 7.03 8.99
N HIS A 128 -23.82 5.92 8.24
CA HIS A 128 -24.15 5.90 6.81
C HIS A 128 -25.64 6.20 6.52
N PRO A 129 -26.62 5.51 7.13
CA PRO A 129 -28.03 5.90 7.07
C PRO A 129 -28.30 7.32 7.55
N ALA A 130 -27.66 7.72 8.65
CA ALA A 130 -27.87 9.05 9.24
C ALA A 130 -27.48 10.16 8.26
N THR A 131 -26.32 10.06 7.62
CA THR A 131 -25.87 11.03 6.61
C THR A 131 -26.78 11.06 5.38
N VAL A 132 -27.31 9.90 4.95
CA VAL A 132 -28.31 9.83 3.87
C VAL A 132 -29.57 10.62 4.22
N ALA A 133 -30.12 10.41 5.43
CA ALA A 133 -31.34 11.09 5.86
C ALA A 133 -31.12 12.58 6.13
N LEU A 134 -30.09 12.95 6.90
CA LEU A 134 -29.81 14.33 7.33
C LEU A 134 -29.42 15.26 6.17
N PHE A 135 -28.64 14.74 5.21
CA PHE A 135 -28.14 15.52 4.07
C PHE A 135 -28.89 15.21 2.78
N ARG A 136 -29.93 14.37 2.85
CA ARG A 136 -30.76 13.97 1.71
C ARG A 136 -29.92 13.42 0.54
N LEU A 137 -28.91 12.61 0.87
CA LEU A 137 -28.00 12.04 -0.11
C LEU A 137 -28.70 10.91 -0.86
N GLY A 138 -28.70 10.96 -2.19
CA GLY A 138 -29.25 9.86 -2.96
C GLY A 138 -28.42 8.56 -2.88
N ARG A 139 -27.17 8.61 -2.37
CA ARG A 139 -26.33 7.46 -1.99
C ARG A 139 -25.30 7.86 -0.93
N THR A 140 -24.71 6.88 -0.23
CA THR A 140 -23.60 7.11 0.69
C THR A 140 -22.37 7.68 0.00
N LEU A 141 -21.73 8.65 0.66
CA LEU A 141 -20.37 9.09 0.37
C LEU A 141 -19.39 7.93 0.62
N LYS A 142 -18.39 7.74 -0.24
CA LYS A 142 -17.40 6.65 -0.18
C LYS A 142 -16.06 7.14 0.41
N TYR A 143 -16.14 7.94 1.47
CA TYR A 143 -14.98 8.50 2.20
C TYR A 143 -14.21 7.47 3.05
N LYS A 144 -14.86 6.39 3.52
CA LYS A 144 -14.16 5.34 4.29
C LYS A 144 -13.10 4.61 3.47
N ASN A 145 -11.91 4.36 4.02
CA ASN A 145 -10.87 3.62 3.30
C ASN A 145 -11.26 2.14 3.05
N LYS A 146 -11.51 1.78 1.78
CA LYS A 146 -11.83 0.40 1.35
C LYS A 146 -11.04 0.03 0.09
N PRO A 147 -10.77 -1.27 -0.17
CA PRO A 147 -10.09 -1.72 -1.39
C PRO A 147 -10.76 -1.15 -2.65
N GLY A 148 -9.94 -0.67 -3.59
CA GLY A 148 -10.39 -0.13 -4.87
C GLY A 148 -10.89 1.32 -4.86
N ARG A 149 -10.77 2.05 -3.74
CA ARG A 149 -11.01 3.51 -3.67
C ARG A 149 -9.69 4.27 -3.83
N ASP A 150 -9.64 5.22 -4.76
CA ASP A 150 -8.47 6.08 -4.95
C ASP A 150 -8.41 7.21 -3.89
N PHE A 151 -7.22 7.74 -3.66
CA PHE A 151 -6.98 8.77 -2.64
C PHE A 151 -7.75 10.07 -2.93
N ALA A 152 -7.77 10.53 -4.18
CA ALA A 152 -8.41 11.79 -4.56
C ALA A 152 -9.92 11.74 -4.28
N ARG A 153 -10.57 10.62 -4.59
CA ARG A 153 -11.98 10.38 -4.26
C ARG A 153 -12.24 10.35 -2.77
N LEU A 154 -11.43 9.62 -1.99
CA LEU A 154 -11.57 9.54 -0.53
C LEU A 154 -11.50 10.94 0.08
N ARG A 155 -10.50 11.74 -0.32
CA ARG A 155 -10.33 13.12 0.13
C ARG A 155 -11.54 13.98 -0.26
N ALA A 156 -11.96 13.94 -1.53
CA ALA A 156 -13.07 14.75 -2.02
C ALA A 156 -14.39 14.45 -1.32
N GLU A 157 -14.71 13.17 -1.11
CA GLU A 157 -15.96 12.76 -0.45
C GLU A 157 -15.91 12.96 1.07
N LEU A 158 -14.73 12.89 1.72
CA LEU A 158 -14.57 13.27 3.13
C LEU A 158 -14.73 14.79 3.30
N THR A 159 -14.10 15.60 2.45
CA THR A 159 -14.31 17.06 2.42
C THR A 159 -15.78 17.40 2.24
N LEU A 160 -16.48 16.73 1.31
CA LEU A 160 -17.92 16.94 1.12
C LEU A 160 -18.74 16.60 2.36
N LEU A 161 -18.40 15.53 3.10
CA LEU A 161 -19.07 15.22 4.37
C LEU A 161 -18.86 16.34 5.40
N MET A 162 -17.64 16.86 5.51
CA MET A 162 -17.33 17.96 6.43
C MET A 162 -18.08 19.24 6.06
N ASP A 163 -18.13 19.60 4.77
CA ASP A 163 -18.87 20.77 4.28
C ASP A 163 -20.39 20.61 4.55
N LEU A 164 -20.94 19.40 4.40
CA LEU A 164 -22.33 19.10 4.72
C LEU A 164 -22.62 19.25 6.21
N LEU A 165 -21.71 18.83 7.09
CA LEU A 165 -21.81 19.03 8.53
C LEU A 165 -21.76 20.53 8.88
N GLU A 166 -20.82 21.29 8.32
CA GLU A 166 -20.73 22.75 8.50
C GLU A 166 -22.01 23.46 8.04
N SER A 167 -22.63 23.00 6.95
CA SER A 167 -23.89 23.56 6.44
C SER A 167 -25.09 23.39 7.40
N ARG A 168 -24.97 22.62 8.48
CA ARG A 168 -26.02 22.42 9.48
C ARG A 168 -26.04 23.49 10.58
N ALA A 169 -25.16 24.50 10.53
CA ALA A 169 -25.18 25.59 11.51
C ALA A 169 -26.53 26.33 11.58
N SER A 170 -27.31 26.35 10.49
CA SER A 170 -28.64 26.94 10.41
C SER A 170 -29.78 25.91 10.38
N ALA A 171 -29.50 24.64 10.67
CA ALA A 171 -30.52 23.59 10.75
C ALA A 171 -31.25 23.62 12.09
N GLU A 172 -32.28 22.77 12.26
CA GLU A 172 -33.03 22.63 13.51
C GLU A 172 -33.12 21.15 13.92
N PRO A 173 -32.33 20.70 14.93
CA PRO A 173 -31.38 21.49 15.73
C PRO A 173 -30.12 21.93 14.96
N PRO A 174 -29.45 23.03 15.34
CA PRO A 174 -28.23 23.47 14.68
C PRO A 174 -27.02 22.61 15.07
N LEU A 175 -26.04 22.49 14.16
CA LEU A 175 -24.71 21.94 14.45
C LEU A 175 -23.67 23.03 14.25
N ILE A 176 -23.05 23.50 15.34
CA ILE A 176 -22.13 24.64 15.33
C ILE A 176 -20.71 24.12 15.57
N LEU A 177 -19.93 24.00 14.50
CA LEU A 177 -18.58 23.43 14.53
C LEU A 177 -17.48 24.48 14.71
N ASP A 178 -17.81 25.76 14.49
CA ASP A 178 -16.90 26.91 14.58
C ASP A 178 -16.69 27.44 16.01
N GLY A 179 -17.25 26.76 17.00
CA GLY A 179 -17.09 27.12 18.40
C GLY A 179 -15.61 27.06 18.79
N ALA A 180 -15.10 28.12 19.42
CA ALA A 180 -13.84 28.05 20.12
C ALA A 180 -13.99 27.00 21.23
N ALA A 181 -13.53 25.77 21.00
CA ALA A 181 -13.29 24.84 22.09
C ALA A 181 -12.34 25.57 23.03
N ALA A 182 -12.82 25.92 24.22
CA ALA A 182 -11.95 26.33 25.31
C ALA A 182 -11.09 25.10 25.59
N ASP A 183 -9.86 25.07 25.07
CA ASP A 183 -8.92 23.96 25.19
C ASP A 183 -8.44 23.86 26.65
N PRO A 184 -8.81 22.81 27.40
CA PRO A 184 -8.22 22.56 28.70
C PRO A 184 -7.28 21.35 28.66
N ALA A 185 -7.09 20.65 27.53
CA ALA A 185 -6.44 19.32 27.52
C ALA A 185 -6.04 18.75 26.14
N GLY A 186 -5.68 19.55 25.14
CA GLY A 186 -5.13 19.02 23.88
C GLY A 186 -6.15 18.42 22.91
N ALA A 187 -7.42 18.83 23.00
CA ALA A 187 -8.46 18.47 22.04
C ALA A 187 -8.18 19.13 20.67
N ARG A 188 -8.41 18.41 19.57
CA ARG A 188 -8.30 19.00 18.22
C ARG A 188 -9.50 19.93 17.98
N SER A 189 -9.28 21.03 17.25
CA SER A 189 -10.41 21.84 16.77
C SER A 189 -10.97 21.25 15.46
N TRP A 190 -12.26 21.51 15.19
CA TRP A 190 -12.86 21.14 13.90
C TRP A 190 -12.07 21.71 12.71
N ARG A 191 -11.63 22.98 12.81
CA ARG A 191 -10.77 23.62 11.79
C ARG A 191 -9.47 22.86 11.56
N SER A 192 -8.83 22.35 12.61
CA SER A 192 -7.61 21.54 12.48
C SER A 192 -7.88 20.24 11.73
N LEU A 193 -9.02 19.59 11.96
CA LEU A 193 -9.44 18.41 11.18
C LEU A 193 -9.70 18.78 9.71
N SER A 194 -10.39 19.90 9.45
CA SER A 194 -10.67 20.36 8.08
C SER A 194 -9.38 20.68 7.31
N HIS A 195 -8.40 21.31 7.97
CA HIS A 195 -7.06 21.53 7.40
C HIS A 195 -6.33 20.21 7.14
N ALA A 196 -6.32 19.29 8.12
CA ALA A 196 -5.68 17.99 7.96
C ALA A 196 -6.23 17.19 6.76
N VAL A 197 -7.54 17.27 6.46
CA VAL A 197 -8.13 16.62 5.28
C VAL A 197 -7.73 17.32 3.98
N ARG A 198 -7.71 18.66 3.96
CA ARG A 198 -7.34 19.45 2.76
C ARG A 198 -5.87 19.28 2.39
N ASP A 199 -5.01 19.26 3.41
CA ASP A 199 -3.56 19.18 3.25
C ASP A 199 -3.04 17.74 3.18
N ALA A 200 -3.91 16.74 3.41
CA ALA A 200 -3.55 15.34 3.26
C ALA A 200 -3.02 15.05 1.85
N ILE A 201 -1.98 14.23 1.80
CA ILE A 201 -1.34 13.68 0.60
C ILE A 201 -1.39 12.13 0.57
N ARG A 202 -1.69 11.49 1.72
CA ARG A 202 -1.74 10.03 1.85
C ARG A 202 -3.07 9.55 2.46
N LYS A 203 -3.49 8.34 2.09
CA LYS A 203 -4.69 7.69 2.66
C LYS A 203 -4.62 7.48 4.18
N SER A 204 -3.42 7.27 4.72
CA SER A 204 -3.22 7.10 6.16
C SER A 204 -3.60 8.34 6.94
N GLU A 205 -3.38 9.54 6.39
CA GLU A 205 -3.69 10.82 7.02
C GLU A 205 -5.20 11.06 7.08
N LEU A 206 -5.92 10.74 6.00
CA LEU A 206 -7.39 10.77 5.97
C LEU A 206 -8.01 9.84 7.00
N ARG A 207 -7.44 8.63 7.17
CA ARG A 207 -7.91 7.66 8.15
C ARG A 207 -7.79 8.16 9.58
N VAL A 208 -6.80 9.01 9.89
CA VAL A 208 -6.67 9.63 11.22
C VAL A 208 -7.80 10.62 11.49
N VAL A 209 -8.46 11.17 10.46
CA VAL A 209 -9.56 12.15 10.62
C VAL A 209 -10.93 11.50 10.52
N GLU A 210 -11.06 10.43 9.71
CA GLU A 210 -12.30 9.69 9.44
C GLU A 210 -13.09 9.39 10.72
N ASP A 211 -12.46 8.75 11.71
CA ASP A 211 -13.14 8.30 12.93
C ASP A 211 -13.74 9.48 13.72
N GLN A 212 -13.03 10.62 13.80
CA GLN A 212 -13.54 11.81 14.49
C GLN A 212 -14.71 12.48 13.76
N VAL A 213 -14.68 12.49 12.42
CA VAL A 213 -15.79 13.06 11.64
C VAL A 213 -17.04 12.21 11.82
N ASP A 214 -16.91 10.89 11.82
CA ASP A 214 -18.03 9.98 12.10
C ASP A 214 -18.53 10.07 13.55
N ALA A 215 -17.63 10.32 14.51
CA ALA A 215 -18.04 10.61 15.88
C ALA A 215 -18.88 11.90 15.96
N VAL A 216 -18.55 12.95 15.20
CA VAL A 216 -19.38 14.16 15.11
C VAL A 216 -20.75 13.85 14.50
N VAL A 217 -20.82 13.00 13.47
CA VAL A 217 -22.10 12.52 12.92
C VAL A 217 -22.91 11.81 14.00
N CYS A 218 -22.30 10.90 14.77
CA CYS A 218 -22.97 10.19 15.87
C CYS A 218 -23.50 11.16 16.93
N ALA A 219 -22.69 12.12 17.36
CA ALA A 219 -23.09 13.13 18.35
C ALA A 219 -24.28 13.96 17.86
N TYR A 220 -24.26 14.32 16.57
CA TYR A 220 -25.37 15.03 15.95
C TYR A 220 -26.63 14.17 15.82
N VAL A 221 -26.52 12.87 15.61
CA VAL A 221 -27.68 11.94 15.69
C VAL A 221 -28.28 11.92 17.10
N ALA A 222 -27.47 11.92 18.16
CA ALA A 222 -27.97 12.01 19.53
C ALA A 222 -28.73 13.33 19.79
N LEU A 223 -28.15 14.47 19.36
CA LEU A 223 -28.79 15.78 19.43
C LEU A 223 -30.12 15.78 18.66
N PHE A 224 -30.11 15.29 17.43
CA PHE A 224 -31.27 15.22 16.54
C PHE A 224 -32.36 14.32 17.11
N ALA A 225 -32.04 13.12 17.58
CA ALA A 225 -33.01 12.18 18.17
C ALA A 225 -33.70 12.73 19.42
N THR A 226 -33.01 13.61 20.15
CA THR A 226 -33.56 14.24 21.35
C THR A 226 -34.49 15.41 21.01
N HIS A 227 -34.14 16.23 20.02
CA HIS A 227 -34.92 17.41 19.63
C HIS A 227 -36.02 17.13 18.61
N ARG A 228 -35.85 16.09 17.80
CA ARG A 228 -36.72 15.66 16.70
C ARG A 228 -37.07 14.17 16.81
N PRO A 229 -37.61 13.69 17.94
CA PRO A 229 -37.95 12.28 18.10
C PRO A 229 -38.97 11.80 17.05
N GLU A 230 -39.84 12.69 16.56
CA GLU A 230 -40.82 12.41 15.51
C GLU A 230 -40.20 12.17 14.12
N GLN A 231 -38.95 12.62 13.92
CA GLN A 231 -38.20 12.44 12.68
C GLN A 231 -37.05 11.43 12.88
N THR A 232 -37.15 10.59 13.90
CA THR A 232 -36.15 9.56 14.22
C THR A 232 -36.81 8.19 14.24
N THR A 233 -36.20 7.22 13.56
CA THR A 233 -36.65 5.82 13.55
C THR A 233 -35.73 4.97 14.41
N THR A 234 -36.33 4.13 15.26
CA THR A 234 -35.64 3.03 15.92
C THR A 234 -35.98 1.72 15.19
N TYR A 235 -35.00 1.14 14.52
CA TYR A 235 -35.14 -0.16 13.87
C TYR A 235 -34.83 -1.27 14.85
N GLY A 236 -35.75 -2.22 15.08
CA GLY A 236 -35.59 -3.29 16.07
C GLY A 236 -36.11 -2.92 17.47
N ASP A 237 -35.62 -3.62 18.48
CA ASP A 237 -36.07 -3.47 19.87
C ASP A 237 -34.93 -3.74 20.87
N PHE A 238 -35.18 -3.46 22.15
CA PHE A 238 -34.16 -3.64 23.18
C PHE A 238 -33.83 -5.13 23.45
N GLU A 239 -34.74 -6.06 23.15
CA GLU A 239 -34.52 -7.48 23.44
C GLU A 239 -33.58 -8.14 22.41
N THR A 240 -33.69 -7.74 21.15
CA THR A 240 -32.97 -8.34 20.03
C THR A 240 -31.91 -7.42 19.41
N GLY A 241 -31.82 -6.18 19.91
CA GLY A 241 -30.96 -5.13 19.40
C GLY A 241 -31.70 -4.17 18.47
N TYR A 242 -31.20 -2.94 18.43
CA TYR A 242 -31.84 -1.83 17.73
C TYR A 242 -30.80 -0.90 17.10
N ILE A 243 -31.21 -0.11 16.11
CA ILE A 243 -30.41 0.97 15.53
C ILE A 243 -31.27 2.23 15.45
N VAL A 244 -30.78 3.35 15.97
CA VAL A 244 -31.43 4.66 15.91
C VAL A 244 -30.80 5.48 14.80
N THR A 245 -31.63 6.04 13.92
CA THR A 245 -31.18 6.95 12.85
C THR A 245 -32.30 7.93 12.53
N PRO A 246 -32.00 9.16 12.04
CA PRO A 246 -33.00 10.02 11.44
C PRO A 246 -33.82 9.28 10.39
N THR A 247 -35.13 9.48 10.39
CA THR A 247 -36.10 8.83 9.53
C THR A 247 -35.77 9.15 8.07
N LEU A 248 -35.73 8.11 7.23
CA LEU A 248 -35.55 8.30 5.78
C LEU A 248 -36.71 9.17 5.24
N PRO A 249 -36.43 10.32 4.61
CA PRO A 249 -37.49 11.14 4.04
C PRO A 249 -38.25 10.38 2.95
N GLU A 250 -39.58 10.36 3.01
CA GLU A 250 -40.42 9.60 2.07
C GLU A 250 -40.25 10.05 0.61
N ASP A 251 -39.93 11.32 0.42
CA ASP A 251 -39.72 11.95 -0.88
C ASP A 251 -38.30 11.77 -1.43
N LEU A 252 -37.38 11.22 -0.63
CA LEU A 252 -36.00 11.01 -1.04
C LEU A 252 -35.90 9.79 -1.96
N THR A 253 -35.56 10.05 -3.23
CA THR A 253 -35.29 8.99 -4.19
C THR A 253 -33.80 8.68 -4.23
N PRO A 254 -33.39 7.40 -4.22
CA PRO A 254 -31.98 7.06 -4.37
C PRO A 254 -31.53 7.54 -5.74
N THR A 255 -30.44 8.31 -5.79
CA THR A 255 -29.78 8.62 -7.07
C THR A 255 -29.57 7.28 -7.75
N PRO A 256 -30.00 7.10 -9.03
CA PRO A 256 -29.74 5.87 -9.75
C PRO A 256 -28.29 5.49 -9.51
N ARG A 257 -27.98 4.21 -9.28
CA ARG A 257 -26.58 3.83 -9.39
C ARG A 257 -26.18 4.37 -10.75
N GLN A 258 -25.28 5.36 -10.77
CA GLN A 258 -24.37 5.42 -11.88
C GLN A 258 -23.81 4.01 -11.86
N ARG A 259 -24.32 3.15 -12.77
CA ARG A 259 -23.42 2.26 -13.48
C ARG A 259 -22.31 3.22 -13.80
N THR A 260 -21.24 3.18 -13.02
CA THR A 260 -20.00 3.83 -13.40
C THR A 260 -19.93 3.59 -14.88
N ALA A 261 -20.06 4.63 -15.68
CA ALA A 261 -19.58 4.57 -17.03
C ALA A 261 -18.09 4.21 -16.79
N SER A 262 -17.64 2.97 -16.89
CA SER A 262 -18.21 1.82 -17.59
C SER A 262 -18.01 0.52 -16.78
N MET A 263 -18.97 -0.41 -16.79
CA MET A 263 -18.59 -1.76 -17.24
C MET A 263 -18.00 -1.48 -18.60
N THR A 264 -16.67 -1.38 -18.71
CA THR A 264 -16.09 -1.25 -20.02
C THR A 264 -16.50 -2.55 -20.66
N ASP A 265 -17.44 -2.47 -21.60
CA ASP A 265 -17.62 -3.56 -22.53
C ASP A 265 -16.19 -3.98 -22.91
N PRO A 266 -15.77 -5.24 -22.70
CA PRO A 266 -14.43 -5.67 -22.99
C PRO A 266 -14.01 -5.21 -24.37
N ASP A 267 -14.96 -5.10 -25.30
CA ASP A 267 -14.74 -4.56 -26.63
C ASP A 267 -14.36 -3.06 -26.60
N VAL A 268 -14.97 -2.23 -25.75
CA VAL A 268 -14.53 -0.84 -25.51
C VAL A 268 -13.14 -0.81 -24.85
N ALA A 269 -12.88 -1.66 -23.85
CA ALA A 269 -11.58 -1.70 -23.17
C ALA A 269 -10.47 -2.15 -24.13
N VAL A 270 -10.78 -3.12 -24.99
CA VAL A 270 -9.90 -3.66 -26.02
C VAL A 270 -9.66 -2.63 -27.10
N ARG A 271 -10.69 -1.89 -27.55
CA ARG A 271 -10.51 -0.77 -28.49
C ARG A 271 -9.61 0.31 -27.92
N GLU A 272 -9.82 0.69 -26.67
CA GLU A 272 -9.00 1.70 -25.99
C GLU A 272 -7.57 1.21 -25.73
N TYR A 273 -7.41 -0.05 -25.35
CA TYR A 273 -6.11 -0.68 -25.24
C TYR A 273 -5.38 -0.70 -26.59
N ALA A 274 -6.07 -1.08 -27.67
CA ALA A 274 -5.51 -1.07 -29.02
C ALA A 274 -5.06 0.33 -29.45
N ARG A 275 -5.85 1.37 -29.14
CA ARG A 275 -5.52 2.77 -29.42
C ARG A 275 -4.27 3.24 -28.68
N THR A 276 -4.13 2.85 -27.42
CA THR A 276 -3.02 3.27 -26.54
C THR A 276 -1.81 2.33 -26.59
N GLN A 277 -1.89 1.20 -27.32
CA GLN A 277 -0.85 0.19 -27.35
C GLN A 277 0.53 0.68 -27.85
N PRO A 278 0.63 1.52 -28.90
CA PRO A 278 1.93 2.05 -29.32
C PRO A 278 2.62 2.88 -28.22
N GLN A 279 1.85 3.61 -27.40
CA GLN A 279 2.39 4.36 -26.27
C GLN A 279 2.86 3.42 -25.16
N ARG A 280 2.17 2.29 -24.94
CA ARG A 280 2.59 1.26 -23.97
C ARG A 280 3.87 0.54 -24.40
N GLN A 281 4.08 0.35 -25.71
CA GLN A 281 5.33 -0.18 -26.23
C GLN A 281 6.51 0.75 -25.92
N ARG A 282 6.36 2.04 -26.18
CA ARG A 282 7.38 3.04 -25.83
C ARG A 282 7.63 3.13 -24.31
N ALA A 283 6.56 3.12 -23.51
CA ALA A 283 6.68 3.08 -22.05
C ALA A 283 7.36 1.79 -21.56
N THR A 284 7.19 0.66 -22.27
CA THR A 284 7.92 -0.58 -21.96
C THR A 284 9.42 -0.41 -22.19
N GLU A 285 9.82 0.22 -23.30
CA GLU A 285 11.23 0.51 -23.57
C GLU A 285 11.84 1.44 -22.51
N GLU A 286 11.08 2.44 -22.04
CA GLU A 286 11.48 3.30 -20.93
C GLU A 286 11.63 2.52 -19.62
N PHE A 287 10.67 1.65 -19.27
CA PHE A 287 10.79 0.79 -18.09
C PHE A 287 11.98 -0.18 -18.18
N VAL A 288 12.27 -0.73 -19.36
CA VAL A 288 13.48 -1.54 -19.58
C VAL A 288 14.73 -0.72 -19.29
N ARG A 289 14.85 0.47 -19.88
CA ARG A 289 16.02 1.34 -19.64
C ARG A 289 16.15 1.73 -18.17
N LEU A 290 15.04 2.04 -17.49
CA LEU A 290 15.03 2.39 -16.07
C LEU A 290 15.56 1.22 -15.22
N VAL A 291 14.97 0.03 -15.39
CA VAL A 291 15.35 -1.16 -14.62
C VAL A 291 16.79 -1.57 -14.93
N THR A 292 17.21 -1.53 -16.19
CA THR A 292 18.60 -1.79 -16.58
C THR A 292 19.55 -0.81 -15.91
N GLY A 293 19.26 0.50 -15.96
CA GLY A 293 20.10 1.53 -15.33
C GLY A 293 20.25 1.33 -13.82
N ILE A 294 19.13 1.07 -13.12
CA ILE A 294 19.14 0.76 -11.68
C ILE A 294 20.05 -0.45 -11.37
N LEU A 295 19.94 -1.51 -12.17
CA LEU A 295 20.72 -2.73 -11.97
C LEU A 295 22.21 -2.56 -12.28
N ASP A 296 22.52 -1.85 -13.35
CA ASP A 296 23.90 -1.55 -13.76
C ASP A 296 24.57 -0.64 -12.71
N ASP A 297 23.88 0.39 -12.25
CA ASP A 297 24.35 1.30 -11.20
C ASP A 297 24.63 0.54 -9.89
N ALA A 298 23.73 -0.36 -9.49
CA ALA A 298 23.90 -1.24 -8.32
C ALA A 298 24.98 -2.31 -8.51
N GLY A 299 25.45 -2.50 -9.73
CA GLY A 299 26.43 -3.50 -10.09
C GLY A 299 25.90 -4.93 -9.99
N ILE A 300 24.58 -5.15 -10.09
CA ILE A 300 23.96 -6.48 -9.98
C ILE A 300 24.30 -7.31 -11.22
N ASN A 301 24.68 -8.57 -11.01
CA ASN A 301 24.89 -9.50 -12.10
C ASN A 301 23.55 -10.11 -12.56
N TYR A 302 23.15 -9.79 -13.79
CA TYR A 302 22.01 -10.40 -14.47
C TYR A 302 22.46 -10.99 -15.82
N LEU A 303 21.67 -11.88 -16.41
CA LEU A 303 21.86 -12.38 -17.78
C LEU A 303 21.25 -11.40 -18.79
N THR A 304 19.97 -11.08 -18.64
CA THR A 304 19.25 -10.15 -19.51
C THR A 304 18.15 -9.39 -18.78
N VAL A 305 17.89 -8.16 -19.22
CA VAL A 305 16.67 -7.40 -18.92
C VAL A 305 15.92 -7.20 -20.22
N GLY A 306 14.66 -7.60 -20.26
CA GLY A 306 13.81 -7.45 -21.44
C GLY A 306 12.42 -6.97 -21.06
N GLY A 307 11.68 -6.43 -22.01
CA GLY A 307 10.34 -5.92 -21.79
C GLY A 307 9.39 -6.27 -22.93
N ARG A 308 8.11 -6.45 -22.60
CA ARG A 308 7.03 -6.59 -23.58
C ARG A 308 5.77 -5.88 -23.11
N ALA A 309 5.20 -5.05 -23.99
CA ALA A 309 3.82 -4.63 -23.85
C ALA A 309 2.90 -5.77 -24.28
N LYS A 310 1.84 -6.04 -23.51
CA LYS A 310 0.89 -7.12 -23.83
C LYS A 310 0.21 -6.85 -25.18
N SER A 311 0.08 -7.86 -26.04
CA SER A 311 -0.61 -7.68 -27.32
C SER A 311 -2.10 -7.40 -27.12
N VAL A 312 -2.74 -6.75 -28.10
CA VAL A 312 -4.18 -6.47 -28.08
C VAL A 312 -4.99 -7.77 -27.96
N SER A 313 -4.61 -8.81 -28.70
CA SER A 313 -5.29 -10.11 -28.66
C SER A 313 -5.17 -10.80 -27.30
N SER A 314 -3.99 -10.79 -26.69
CA SER A 314 -3.78 -11.35 -25.35
C SER A 314 -4.47 -10.53 -24.26
N PHE A 315 -4.54 -9.20 -24.41
CA PHE A 315 -5.33 -8.35 -23.53
C PHE A 315 -6.83 -8.66 -23.65
N ALA A 316 -7.36 -8.77 -24.88
CA ALA A 316 -8.75 -9.13 -25.13
C ALA A 316 -9.11 -10.50 -24.54
N ALA A 317 -8.27 -11.51 -24.77
CA ALA A 317 -8.46 -12.84 -24.20
C ALA A 317 -8.49 -12.81 -22.66
N LYS A 318 -7.64 -11.98 -22.03
CA LYS A 318 -7.61 -11.83 -20.57
C LYS A 318 -8.82 -11.05 -20.05
N ALA A 319 -9.21 -9.96 -20.71
CA ALA A 319 -10.38 -9.14 -20.39
C ALA A 319 -11.70 -9.93 -20.50
N ALA A 320 -11.75 -10.92 -21.39
CA ALA A 320 -12.91 -11.78 -21.59
C ALA A 320 -13.02 -12.95 -20.58
N ARG A 321 -12.01 -13.20 -19.74
CA ARG A 321 -12.02 -14.36 -18.83
C ARG A 321 -13.17 -14.29 -17.84
N THR A 322 -13.82 -15.43 -17.61
CA THR A 322 -14.89 -15.63 -16.65
C THR A 322 -14.54 -16.72 -15.63
N LEU A 323 -15.07 -16.57 -14.42
CA LEU A 323 -15.07 -17.56 -13.35
C LEU A 323 -16.49 -17.62 -12.79
N ASP A 324 -17.07 -18.81 -12.68
CA ASP A 324 -18.45 -19.04 -12.24
C ASP A 324 -19.49 -18.19 -13.00
N GLY A 325 -19.31 -18.06 -14.32
CA GLY A 325 -20.18 -17.27 -15.19
C GLY A 325 -20.04 -15.75 -15.02
N ARG A 326 -19.12 -15.26 -14.18
CA ARG A 326 -18.85 -13.84 -13.97
C ARG A 326 -17.49 -13.46 -14.52
N ARG A 327 -17.37 -12.26 -15.10
CA ARG A 327 -16.06 -11.76 -15.57
C ARG A 327 -15.10 -11.59 -14.39
N ILE A 328 -13.88 -12.08 -14.59
CA ILE A 328 -12.78 -11.94 -13.62
C ILE A 328 -12.37 -10.47 -13.52
N TYR A 329 -12.22 -9.82 -14.68
CA TYR A 329 -11.86 -8.40 -14.77
C TYR A 329 -13.08 -7.58 -15.16
N ARG A 330 -13.54 -6.73 -14.25
CA ARG A 330 -14.67 -5.81 -14.45
C ARG A 330 -14.21 -4.48 -15.04
N ARG A 331 -12.96 -4.09 -14.76
CA ARG A 331 -12.26 -2.92 -15.33
C ARG A 331 -10.92 -3.37 -15.91
N PRO A 332 -10.91 -4.00 -17.10
CA PRO A 332 -9.70 -4.62 -17.64
C PRO A 332 -8.50 -3.68 -17.77
N LEU A 333 -8.71 -2.40 -18.09
CA LEU A 333 -7.62 -1.41 -18.21
C LEU A 333 -6.95 -1.05 -16.87
N GLU A 334 -7.65 -1.23 -15.76
CA GLU A 334 -7.16 -0.94 -14.41
C GLU A 334 -6.69 -2.21 -13.69
N GLU A 335 -7.42 -3.31 -13.85
CA GLU A 335 -7.22 -4.54 -13.08
C GLU A 335 -6.23 -5.52 -13.73
N ILE A 336 -6.01 -5.41 -15.05
CA ILE A 336 -4.96 -6.21 -15.72
C ILE A 336 -3.64 -5.49 -15.52
N THR A 337 -2.83 -5.95 -14.56
CA THR A 337 -1.58 -5.29 -14.18
C THR A 337 -0.38 -5.66 -15.07
N ASP A 338 -0.46 -6.76 -15.80
CA ASP A 338 0.59 -7.23 -16.74
C ASP A 338 0.45 -6.63 -18.15
N GLN A 339 -0.05 -5.39 -18.27
CA GLN A 339 -0.10 -4.65 -19.54
C GLN A 339 1.30 -4.28 -20.03
N ILE A 340 2.20 -3.94 -19.11
CA ILE A 340 3.64 -3.77 -19.34
C ILE A 340 4.34 -4.82 -18.48
N GLY A 341 5.07 -5.73 -19.13
CA GLY A 341 5.83 -6.77 -18.45
C GLY A 341 7.32 -6.59 -18.68
N ILE A 342 8.08 -6.48 -17.59
CA ILE A 342 9.55 -6.47 -17.59
C ILE A 342 10.02 -7.82 -17.06
N ARG A 343 11.13 -8.32 -17.59
CA ARG A 343 11.73 -9.58 -17.17
C ARG A 343 13.20 -9.36 -16.88
N VAL A 344 13.61 -9.68 -15.66
CA VAL A 344 14.99 -9.67 -15.21
C VAL A 344 15.41 -11.11 -14.99
N ILE A 345 16.35 -11.58 -15.81
CA ILE A 345 16.90 -12.94 -15.71
C ILE A 345 18.26 -12.83 -15.06
N THR A 346 18.44 -13.47 -13.92
CA THR A 346 19.68 -13.55 -13.14
C THR A 346 20.31 -14.93 -13.27
N TYR A 347 21.51 -15.14 -12.74
CA TYR A 347 22.17 -16.45 -12.83
C TYR A 347 21.74 -17.40 -11.73
N VAL A 348 21.59 -16.89 -10.51
CA VAL A 348 21.32 -17.71 -9.32
C VAL A 348 20.37 -17.00 -8.35
N HIS A 349 19.88 -17.75 -7.37
CA HIS A 349 18.76 -17.33 -6.55
C HIS A 349 19.03 -16.09 -5.69
N SER A 350 20.22 -15.91 -5.13
CA SER A 350 20.49 -14.72 -4.31
C SER A 350 20.42 -13.41 -5.10
N ASP A 351 20.71 -13.46 -6.40
CA ASP A 351 20.67 -12.28 -7.26
C ASP A 351 19.21 -11.87 -7.50
N VAL A 352 18.28 -12.83 -7.55
CA VAL A 352 16.83 -12.54 -7.57
C VAL A 352 16.46 -11.69 -6.37
N GLN A 353 16.88 -12.09 -5.17
CA GLN A 353 16.59 -11.33 -3.94
C GLN A 353 17.23 -9.94 -3.97
N ALA A 354 18.50 -9.84 -4.40
CA ALA A 354 19.17 -8.55 -4.53
C ALA A 354 18.46 -7.58 -5.48
N VAL A 355 17.93 -8.08 -6.61
CA VAL A 355 17.13 -7.26 -7.55
C VAL A 355 15.83 -6.77 -6.90
N VAL A 356 15.15 -7.65 -6.15
CA VAL A 356 13.88 -7.31 -5.49
C VAL A 356 14.07 -6.17 -4.51
N ASP A 357 15.08 -6.32 -3.67
CA ASP A 357 15.41 -5.36 -2.64
C ASP A 357 15.83 -4.02 -3.25
N LEU A 358 16.69 -4.04 -4.28
CA LEU A 358 17.11 -2.83 -4.99
C LEU A 358 15.94 -2.08 -5.64
N LEU A 359 15.07 -2.80 -6.36
CA LEU A 359 13.89 -2.16 -6.96
C LEU A 359 12.94 -1.62 -5.89
N GLY A 360 12.86 -2.27 -4.73
CA GLY A 360 12.10 -1.79 -3.58
C GLY A 360 12.55 -0.43 -3.04
N ASP A 361 13.81 -0.07 -3.25
CA ASP A 361 14.39 1.19 -2.77
C ASP A 361 14.32 2.31 -3.83
N GLU A 362 14.38 1.97 -5.13
CA GLU A 362 14.45 2.96 -6.23
C GLU A 362 13.08 3.31 -6.84
N VAL A 363 12.09 2.41 -6.75
CA VAL A 363 10.75 2.62 -7.33
C VAL A 363 9.64 2.27 -6.34
N VAL A 364 8.42 2.76 -6.60
CA VAL A 364 7.27 2.44 -5.77
C VAL A 364 6.79 1.03 -6.10
N VAL A 365 6.91 0.12 -5.12
CA VAL A 365 6.37 -1.25 -5.21
C VAL A 365 4.93 -1.27 -4.69
N HIS A 366 3.99 -1.56 -5.58
CA HIS A 366 2.56 -1.64 -5.30
C HIS A 366 2.08 -3.04 -4.92
N ASP A 367 2.77 -4.08 -5.37
CA ASP A 367 2.47 -5.48 -5.09
C ASP A 367 3.76 -6.32 -5.22
N ASP A 368 3.88 -7.36 -4.40
CA ASP A 368 5.07 -8.24 -4.36
C ASP A 368 4.65 -9.68 -4.09
N ARG A 369 4.88 -10.56 -5.07
CA ARG A 369 4.41 -11.94 -5.08
C ARG A 369 5.54 -12.92 -5.32
N ASP A 370 5.69 -13.88 -4.42
CA ASP A 370 6.55 -15.06 -4.59
C ASP A 370 5.71 -16.21 -5.15
N MET A 371 5.77 -16.39 -6.46
CA MET A 371 4.97 -17.41 -7.13
C MET A 371 5.42 -18.83 -6.76
N GLY A 372 6.68 -19.00 -6.35
CA GLY A 372 7.18 -20.30 -5.88
C GLY A 372 6.53 -20.70 -4.56
N ARG A 373 6.47 -19.76 -3.61
CA ARG A 373 5.76 -19.96 -2.34
C ARG A 373 4.26 -20.14 -2.53
N GLU A 374 3.61 -19.30 -3.32
CA GLU A 374 2.17 -19.43 -3.60
C GLU A 374 1.83 -20.79 -4.20
N THR A 375 2.63 -21.26 -5.17
CA THR A 375 2.41 -22.57 -5.78
C THR A 375 2.57 -23.69 -4.73
N ALA A 376 3.60 -23.59 -3.87
CA ALA A 376 3.86 -24.54 -2.79
C ALA A 376 2.71 -24.58 -1.75
N ASP A 377 2.18 -23.42 -1.37
CA ASP A 377 1.06 -23.30 -0.43
C ASP A 377 -0.25 -23.88 -1.02
N GLU A 378 -0.40 -23.85 -2.34
CA GLU A 378 -1.49 -24.53 -3.07
C GLU A 378 -1.27 -26.05 -3.24
N GLY A 379 -0.21 -26.61 -2.64
CA GLY A 379 0.14 -28.03 -2.74
C GLY A 379 0.65 -28.44 -4.13
N ARG A 380 1.08 -27.47 -4.95
CA ARG A 380 1.67 -27.68 -6.27
C ARG A 380 3.16 -27.34 -6.20
N PHE A 381 3.98 -27.98 -7.03
CA PHE A 381 5.40 -27.63 -7.17
C PHE A 381 5.66 -27.43 -8.67
N GLY A 382 6.30 -26.33 -9.07
CA GLY A 382 6.59 -26.13 -10.50
C GLY A 382 7.06 -24.75 -10.89
N TYR A 383 6.27 -23.72 -10.61
CA TYR A 383 6.53 -22.37 -11.12
C TYR A 383 7.17 -21.48 -10.05
N ALA A 384 8.46 -21.16 -10.23
CA ALA A 384 9.21 -20.27 -9.34
C ALA A 384 9.55 -18.95 -10.06
N SER A 385 9.11 -17.83 -9.48
CA SER A 385 9.39 -16.47 -9.95
C SER A 385 9.00 -15.46 -8.88
N ARG A 386 9.75 -14.37 -8.74
CA ARG A 386 9.28 -13.20 -8.00
C ARG A 386 8.62 -12.20 -8.95
N HIS A 387 7.44 -11.70 -8.62
CA HIS A 387 6.69 -10.73 -9.43
C HIS A 387 6.49 -9.47 -8.61
N LEU A 388 7.05 -8.35 -9.06
CA LEU A 388 6.83 -7.03 -8.48
C LEU A 388 5.91 -6.22 -9.39
N LEU A 389 4.97 -5.47 -8.83
CA LEU A 389 4.24 -4.43 -9.54
C LEU A 389 4.84 -3.08 -9.16
N VAL A 390 5.54 -2.43 -10.09
CA VAL A 390 6.30 -1.20 -9.80
C VAL A 390 5.78 0.00 -10.59
N GLY A 391 5.99 1.19 -10.06
CA GLY A 391 5.71 2.46 -10.72
C GLY A 391 6.64 3.57 -10.23
N LEU A 392 6.65 4.70 -10.92
CA LEU A 392 7.32 5.90 -10.39
C LEU A 392 6.49 6.50 -9.24
N ASP A 393 7.19 7.19 -8.34
CA ASP A 393 6.53 7.97 -7.29
C ASP A 393 5.67 9.08 -7.93
N PRO A 394 4.33 9.06 -7.74
CA PRO A 394 3.45 10.05 -8.35
C PRO A 394 3.68 11.47 -7.82
N ASP A 395 4.35 11.62 -6.67
CA ASP A 395 4.64 12.92 -6.05
C ASP A 395 5.97 13.53 -6.54
N ARG A 396 6.74 12.81 -7.36
CA ARG A 396 8.00 13.28 -7.95
C ARG A 396 7.84 13.46 -9.45
N GLU A 397 8.44 14.53 -9.98
CA GLU A 397 8.54 14.65 -11.44
C GLU A 397 9.30 13.44 -12.00
N PRO A 398 8.81 12.82 -13.09
CA PRO A 398 9.53 11.75 -13.75
C PRO A 398 10.92 12.25 -14.14
N PRO A 399 11.98 11.42 -13.98
CA PRO A 399 13.29 11.78 -14.49
C PRO A 399 13.22 12.06 -15.99
N ALA A 400 14.03 13.00 -16.47
CA ALA A 400 14.07 13.37 -17.88
C ALA A 400 14.28 12.13 -18.77
N GLY A 401 13.43 11.95 -19.79
CA GLY A 401 13.44 10.78 -20.68
C GLY A 401 12.61 9.58 -20.20
N TYR A 402 11.87 9.71 -19.10
CA TYR A 402 10.95 8.70 -18.54
C TYR A 402 9.53 9.24 -18.34
N GLU A 403 9.13 10.27 -19.07
CA GLU A 403 7.85 10.96 -18.91
C GLU A 403 6.65 10.04 -19.22
N LEU A 404 6.82 9.01 -20.06
CA LEU A 404 5.74 8.05 -20.33
C LEU A 404 5.53 7.09 -19.16
N LEU A 405 6.41 7.03 -18.18
CA LEU A 405 6.24 6.19 -17.00
C LEU A 405 5.30 6.82 -15.96
N ALA A 406 5.07 8.13 -16.03
CA ALA A 406 4.18 8.85 -15.12
C ALA A 406 2.79 8.22 -15.06
N GLY A 407 2.36 7.85 -13.84
CA GLY A 407 1.05 7.23 -13.59
C GLY A 407 0.87 5.83 -14.20
N ARG A 408 1.93 5.19 -14.70
CA ARG A 408 1.90 3.82 -15.23
C ARG A 408 2.59 2.85 -14.27
N GLN A 409 2.15 1.60 -14.35
CA GLN A 409 2.73 0.49 -13.61
C GLN A 409 3.26 -0.56 -14.58
N ALA A 410 4.32 -1.25 -14.16
CA ALA A 410 4.89 -2.38 -14.87
C ALA A 410 5.02 -3.58 -13.92
N GLN A 411 4.71 -4.78 -14.42
CA GLN A 411 5.00 -6.02 -13.71
C GLN A 411 6.42 -6.47 -14.04
N VAL A 412 7.32 -6.45 -13.05
CA VAL A 412 8.70 -6.96 -13.17
C VAL A 412 8.74 -8.41 -12.69
N GLN A 413 9.09 -9.33 -13.58
CA GLN A 413 9.27 -10.75 -13.30
C GLN A 413 10.76 -11.04 -13.15
N ILE A 414 11.19 -11.41 -11.96
CA ILE A 414 12.59 -11.65 -11.62
C ILE A 414 12.77 -13.16 -11.42
N ARG A 415 13.73 -13.74 -12.15
CA ARG A 415 13.98 -15.19 -12.19
C ARG A 415 15.45 -15.51 -12.35
N THR A 416 15.84 -16.72 -12.01
CA THR A 416 17.11 -17.30 -12.48
C THR A 416 17.00 -17.76 -13.95
N VAL A 417 18.13 -18.03 -14.59
CA VAL A 417 18.20 -18.57 -15.95
C VAL A 417 17.49 -19.92 -16.05
N LEU A 418 17.60 -20.76 -15.02
CA LEU A 418 16.95 -22.07 -14.98
C LEU A 418 15.44 -21.95 -14.80
N GLN A 419 14.98 -21.08 -13.89
CA GLN A 419 13.57 -20.75 -13.72
C GLN A 419 12.96 -20.17 -15.01
N HIS A 420 13.72 -19.33 -15.72
CA HIS A 420 13.30 -18.79 -17.01
C HIS A 420 13.16 -19.90 -18.06
N ALA A 421 14.16 -20.78 -18.21
CA ALA A 421 14.14 -21.89 -19.15
C ALA A 421 12.95 -22.83 -18.91
N TRP A 422 12.67 -23.17 -17.65
CA TRP A 422 11.50 -23.97 -17.28
C TRP A 422 10.19 -23.30 -17.69
N ALA A 423 10.04 -22.01 -17.35
CA ALA A 423 8.80 -21.28 -17.60
C ALA A 423 8.52 -21.04 -19.09
N GLU A 424 9.55 -20.84 -19.92
CA GLU A 424 9.35 -20.73 -21.36
C GLU A 424 8.95 -22.08 -21.97
N PHE A 425 9.56 -23.18 -21.53
CA PHE A 425 9.21 -24.53 -22.00
C PHE A 425 7.78 -24.92 -21.59
N GLU A 426 7.41 -24.66 -20.34
CA GLU A 426 6.07 -24.92 -19.82
C GLU A 426 5.00 -24.07 -20.52
N HIS A 427 5.28 -22.78 -20.71
CA HIS A 427 4.38 -21.88 -21.42
C HIS A 427 4.19 -22.30 -22.87
N ASP A 428 5.26 -22.69 -23.59
CA ASP A 428 5.14 -23.13 -24.98
C ASP A 428 4.28 -24.39 -25.12
N ILE A 429 4.44 -25.38 -24.24
CA ILE A 429 3.64 -26.61 -24.26
C ILE A 429 2.18 -26.32 -23.91
N ARG A 430 1.90 -25.52 -22.87
CA ARG A 430 0.52 -25.24 -22.43
C ARG A 430 -0.21 -24.24 -23.32
N TYR A 431 0.50 -23.31 -23.95
CA TYR A 431 -0.11 -22.26 -24.78
C TYR A 431 -0.26 -22.67 -26.25
N LYS A 432 0.68 -23.46 -26.80
CA LYS A 432 0.62 -23.93 -28.21
C LYS A 432 0.01 -25.33 -28.36
N GLY A 433 -0.16 -26.07 -27.27
CA GLY A 433 -0.70 -27.44 -27.29
C GLY A 433 -2.06 -27.56 -26.61
N THR A 434 -3.05 -28.10 -27.32
CA THR A 434 -4.20 -28.74 -26.66
C THR A 434 -3.71 -30.09 -26.15
N ILE A 435 -3.14 -30.12 -24.94
CA ILE A 435 -2.65 -31.37 -24.33
C ILE A 435 -3.84 -32.33 -24.24
N PRO A 436 -3.80 -33.51 -24.88
CA PRO A 436 -4.85 -34.51 -24.73
C PRO A 436 -5.07 -34.83 -23.26
N ALA A 437 -6.33 -34.95 -22.83
CA ALA A 437 -6.68 -35.11 -21.41
C ALA A 437 -5.95 -36.29 -20.73
N GLU A 438 -5.65 -37.35 -21.50
CA GLU A 438 -4.90 -38.53 -21.07
C GLU A 438 -3.43 -38.23 -20.67
N HIS A 439 -2.81 -37.19 -21.22
CA HIS A 439 -1.41 -36.84 -20.95
C HIS A 439 -1.22 -35.74 -19.91
N VAL A 440 -2.28 -35.03 -19.52
CA VAL A 440 -2.21 -33.88 -18.61
C VAL A 440 -1.54 -34.24 -17.29
N SER A 441 -1.98 -35.33 -16.64
CA SER A 441 -1.44 -35.77 -15.35
C SER A 441 0.04 -36.19 -15.45
N GLU A 442 0.42 -36.87 -16.54
CA GLU A 442 1.81 -37.26 -16.75
C GLU A 442 2.71 -36.04 -16.97
N PHE A 443 2.27 -35.08 -17.79
CA PHE A 443 3.03 -33.85 -18.05
C PHE A 443 3.15 -32.99 -16.80
N ASP A 444 2.07 -32.81 -16.03
CA ASP A 444 2.12 -32.08 -14.75
C ASP A 444 3.15 -32.70 -13.79
N ARG A 445 3.19 -34.04 -13.70
CA ARG A 445 4.21 -34.75 -12.90
C ARG A 445 5.62 -34.51 -13.44
N ARG A 446 5.84 -34.56 -14.76
CA ARG A 446 7.16 -34.32 -15.38
C ARG A 446 7.64 -32.89 -15.18
N PHE A 447 6.74 -31.90 -15.30
CA PHE A 447 7.04 -30.50 -15.03
C PHE A 447 7.45 -30.28 -13.57
N THR A 448 6.75 -30.92 -12.64
CA THR A 448 7.07 -30.91 -11.21
C THR A 448 8.48 -31.46 -10.95
N LEU A 449 8.82 -32.62 -11.53
CA LEU A 449 10.15 -33.22 -11.40
C LEU A 449 11.24 -32.33 -12.01
N ALA A 450 10.99 -31.75 -13.17
CA ALA A 450 11.91 -30.82 -13.82
C ALA A 450 12.15 -29.57 -12.95
N ALA A 451 11.12 -29.02 -12.31
CA ALA A 451 11.27 -27.90 -11.41
C ALA A 451 12.17 -28.23 -10.21
N GLY A 452 11.99 -29.40 -9.60
CA GLY A 452 12.84 -29.87 -8.50
C GLY A 452 14.31 -30.07 -8.90
N LEU A 453 14.57 -30.60 -10.10
CA LEU A 453 15.93 -30.74 -10.63
C LEU A 453 16.60 -29.37 -10.82
N LEU A 454 15.86 -28.41 -11.37
CA LEU A 454 16.38 -27.06 -11.61
C LEU A 454 16.62 -26.31 -10.31
N GLU A 455 15.76 -26.48 -9.31
CA GLU A 455 15.97 -25.91 -7.98
C GLU A 455 17.25 -26.48 -7.34
N LEU A 456 17.49 -27.79 -7.45
CA LEU A 456 18.73 -28.41 -6.99
C LEU A 456 19.94 -27.84 -7.73
N ALA A 457 19.87 -27.70 -9.06
CA ALA A 457 20.94 -27.12 -9.85
C ALA A 457 21.23 -25.65 -9.47
N ASP A 458 20.21 -24.83 -9.22
CA ASP A 458 20.38 -23.44 -8.75
C ASP A 458 21.08 -23.39 -7.37
N ARG A 459 20.80 -24.34 -6.47
CA ARG A 459 21.50 -24.46 -5.17
C ARG A 459 22.98 -24.81 -5.34
N GLU A 460 23.29 -25.73 -6.26
CA GLU A 460 24.68 -26.10 -6.56
C GLU A 460 25.44 -24.93 -7.19
N PHE A 461 24.83 -24.19 -8.13
CA PHE A 461 25.45 -22.98 -8.70
C PHE A 461 25.70 -21.90 -7.66
N SER A 462 24.77 -21.71 -6.72
CA SER A 462 24.96 -20.79 -5.59
C SER A 462 26.15 -21.21 -4.73
N THR A 463 26.23 -22.51 -4.38
CA THR A 463 27.33 -23.08 -3.57
C THR A 463 28.69 -22.95 -4.26
N ILE A 464 28.78 -23.24 -5.56
CA ILE A 464 30.02 -23.09 -6.34
C ILE A 464 30.48 -21.63 -6.30
N ARG A 465 29.56 -20.68 -6.49
CA ARG A 465 29.89 -19.25 -6.47
C ARG A 465 30.34 -18.79 -5.08
N ASP A 466 29.68 -19.24 -4.01
CA ASP A 466 30.05 -18.91 -2.64
C ASP A 466 31.43 -19.46 -2.27
N ARG A 467 31.81 -20.64 -2.78
CA ARG A 467 33.16 -21.19 -2.60
C ARG A 467 34.23 -20.44 -3.39
N LEU A 468 33.94 -20.03 -4.62
CA LEU A 468 34.85 -19.18 -5.41
C LEU A 468 35.11 -17.83 -4.72
N ARG A 469 34.10 -17.27 -4.04
CA ARG A 469 34.25 -16.06 -3.21
C ARG A 469 35.30 -16.24 -2.10
N LEU A 470 35.29 -17.39 -1.42
CA LEU A 470 36.25 -17.69 -0.35
C LEU A 470 37.66 -17.94 -0.90
N GLY A 471 37.81 -18.63 -2.04
CA GLY A 471 39.12 -18.98 -2.60
C GLY A 471 39.89 -17.82 -3.26
N LEU A 472 39.18 -16.82 -3.81
CA LEU A 472 39.80 -15.60 -4.35
C LEU A 472 40.42 -14.72 -3.25
N HIS A 473 39.97 -14.84 -2.00
CA HIS A 473 40.54 -14.11 -0.87
C HIS A 473 41.97 -14.59 -0.55
N ASP A 474 42.25 -15.89 -0.72
CA ASP A 474 43.55 -16.49 -0.39
C ASP A 474 44.62 -16.28 -1.49
N THR A 475 44.23 -16.02 -2.75
CA THR A 475 45.16 -16.03 -3.89
C THR A 475 45.84 -14.68 -4.21
N VAL A 476 45.42 -13.57 -3.58
CA VAL A 476 45.96 -12.23 -3.86
C VAL A 476 47.26 -11.92 -3.11
N LEU A 477 47.67 -12.77 -2.17
CA LEU A 477 48.92 -12.57 -1.42
C LEU A 477 50.20 -12.86 -2.22
N GLU A 478 50.12 -13.34 -3.48
CA GLU A 478 51.31 -13.81 -4.21
C GLU A 478 51.50 -13.33 -5.67
N ALA A 479 50.68 -12.42 -6.22
CA ALA A 479 50.89 -11.93 -7.59
C ALA A 479 51.44 -10.50 -7.63
N ALA A 480 52.74 -10.35 -7.89
CA ALA A 480 53.34 -9.10 -8.35
C ALA A 480 53.32 -9.12 -9.89
N ASP A 481 52.42 -8.35 -10.50
CA ASP A 481 52.49 -8.02 -11.93
C ASP A 481 52.99 -6.58 -12.08
N ASP A 482 53.82 -6.35 -13.09
CA ASP A 482 54.57 -5.09 -13.35
C ASP A 482 53.74 -4.10 -14.20
N ASP A 483 52.42 -4.30 -14.31
CA ASP A 483 51.48 -3.39 -14.99
C ASP A 483 50.93 -2.38 -13.97
N PRO A 484 51.13 -1.05 -14.17
CA PRO A 484 50.60 0.00 -13.29
C PRO A 484 49.07 0.19 -13.41
N ARG A 485 48.35 -0.82 -13.90
CA ARG A 485 46.89 -0.81 -14.05
C ARG A 485 46.32 -1.94 -13.23
N ILE A 486 45.45 -1.60 -12.29
CA ILE A 486 44.71 -2.57 -11.49
C ILE A 486 43.81 -3.36 -12.45
N SER A 487 44.09 -4.65 -12.65
CA SER A 487 43.26 -5.49 -13.51
C SER A 487 41.88 -5.72 -12.89
N PRO A 488 40.84 -6.00 -13.69
CA PRO A 488 39.51 -6.31 -13.16
C PRO A 488 39.50 -7.49 -12.17
N ARG A 489 40.43 -8.44 -12.34
CA ARG A 489 40.60 -9.61 -11.46
C ARG A 489 41.21 -9.22 -10.12
N GLU A 490 42.28 -8.43 -10.13
CA GLU A 490 42.93 -7.92 -8.91
C GLU A 490 41.97 -7.03 -8.12
N LEU A 491 41.22 -6.17 -8.81
CA LEU A 491 40.23 -5.32 -8.18
C LEU A 491 39.08 -6.14 -7.57
N ALA A 492 38.57 -7.14 -8.28
CA ALA A 492 37.52 -8.01 -7.75
C ALA A 492 37.97 -8.75 -6.49
N ALA A 493 39.22 -9.20 -6.46
CA ALA A 493 39.75 -9.94 -5.32
C ALA A 493 40.07 -9.01 -4.13
N PHE A 494 40.60 -7.80 -4.37
CA PHE A 494 40.74 -6.75 -3.37
C PHE A 494 39.39 -6.39 -2.73
N LEU A 495 38.36 -6.17 -3.54
CA LEU A 495 37.03 -5.82 -3.07
C LEU A 495 36.32 -6.97 -2.36
N ALA A 496 36.60 -8.22 -2.71
CA ALA A 496 36.09 -9.38 -1.98
C ALA A 496 36.64 -9.44 -0.55
N GLY A 497 37.89 -9.00 -0.33
CA GLY A 497 38.48 -8.88 1.00
C GLY A 497 37.95 -7.68 1.80
N GLN A 498 37.76 -6.53 1.14
CA GLN A 498 37.24 -5.31 1.78
C GLN A 498 35.74 -5.42 2.12
N TYR A 499 34.95 -6.02 1.23
CA TYR A 499 33.48 -6.11 1.34
C TYR A 499 33.02 -7.57 1.39
N ALA A 500 33.38 -8.26 2.46
CA ALA A 500 33.10 -9.68 2.67
C ALA A 500 31.60 -10.04 2.73
N ASP A 501 30.70 -9.05 2.79
CA ASP A 501 29.24 -9.19 2.78
C ASP A 501 28.60 -8.80 1.43
N ALA A 502 29.29 -8.10 0.53
CA ALA A 502 28.73 -7.60 -0.73
C ALA A 502 28.63 -8.65 -1.87
N GLY A 503 27.56 -8.58 -2.67
CA GLY A 503 27.33 -9.47 -3.83
C GLY A 503 28.33 -9.28 -4.98
N TRP A 504 28.48 -10.28 -5.85
CA TRP A 504 29.42 -10.28 -6.98
C TRP A 504 28.90 -9.47 -8.17
N SER A 505 29.68 -8.49 -8.63
CA SER A 505 29.38 -7.71 -9.84
C SER A 505 29.90 -8.39 -11.13
N ARG A 506 29.40 -7.98 -12.30
CA ARG A 506 29.95 -8.44 -13.60
C ARG A 506 31.43 -8.08 -13.74
N ILE A 507 32.19 -8.90 -14.45
CA ILE A 507 33.59 -8.59 -14.81
C ILE A 507 33.69 -7.23 -15.50
N ASP A 508 32.72 -6.90 -16.35
CA ASP A 508 32.66 -5.62 -17.05
C ASP A 508 32.50 -4.43 -16.10
N HIS A 509 31.84 -4.60 -14.95
CA HIS A 509 31.73 -3.56 -13.93
C HIS A 509 33.08 -3.32 -13.24
N TYR A 510 33.85 -4.37 -12.98
CA TYR A 510 35.22 -4.22 -12.47
C TYR A 510 36.14 -3.58 -13.52
N ALA A 511 35.98 -3.90 -14.80
CA ALA A 511 36.75 -3.25 -15.88
C ALA A 511 36.40 -1.77 -16.03
N TRP A 512 35.11 -1.44 -15.93
CA TRP A 512 34.64 -0.06 -15.95
C TRP A 512 35.16 0.73 -14.75
N ILE A 513 34.99 0.24 -13.51
CA ILE A 513 35.46 0.99 -12.34
C ILE A 513 36.98 1.05 -12.26
N ALA A 514 37.70 0.03 -12.75
CA ALA A 514 39.16 0.09 -12.90
C ALA A 514 39.59 1.20 -13.88
N SER A 515 38.82 1.46 -14.94
CA SER A 515 39.07 2.56 -15.86
C SER A 515 38.89 3.92 -15.18
N LEU A 516 37.88 4.08 -14.31
CA LEU A 516 37.67 5.30 -13.52
C LEU A 516 38.76 5.52 -12.47
N ILE A 517 39.20 4.46 -11.80
CA ILE A 517 40.31 4.50 -10.83
C ILE A 517 41.59 4.98 -11.51
N LEU A 518 41.87 4.48 -12.72
CA LEU A 518 43.00 4.94 -13.52
C LEU A 518 42.84 6.41 -13.95
N GLU A 519 41.64 6.85 -14.31
CA GLU A 519 41.36 8.25 -14.66
C GLU A 519 41.57 9.21 -13.48
N LEU A 520 41.33 8.75 -12.24
CA LEU A 520 41.69 9.46 -11.00
C LEU A 520 43.20 9.51 -10.74
N GLY A 521 44.01 8.83 -11.55
CA GLY A 521 45.45 8.69 -11.35
C GLY A 521 45.86 7.66 -10.31
N ILE A 522 44.96 6.76 -9.90
CA ILE A 522 45.28 5.66 -8.98
C ILE A 522 45.75 4.47 -9.83
N THR A 523 46.99 4.03 -9.62
CA THR A 523 47.68 3.03 -10.46
C THR A 523 47.98 1.72 -9.73
N SER A 524 47.76 1.66 -8.41
CA SER A 524 48.00 0.45 -7.63
C SER A 524 46.93 0.19 -6.57
N LEU A 525 46.79 -1.07 -6.14
CA LEU A 525 45.92 -1.45 -5.03
C LEU A 525 46.32 -0.75 -3.71
N THR A 526 47.60 -0.46 -3.53
CA THR A 526 48.11 0.27 -2.36
C THR A 526 47.62 1.73 -2.35
N GLU A 527 47.68 2.40 -3.50
CA GLU A 527 47.14 3.76 -3.67
C GLU A 527 45.62 3.78 -3.50
N LEU A 528 44.93 2.77 -4.05
CA LEU A 528 43.48 2.62 -3.87
C LEU A 528 43.13 2.45 -2.38
N ALA A 529 43.80 1.55 -1.67
CA ALA A 529 43.60 1.35 -0.24
C ALA A 529 43.91 2.62 0.58
N ALA A 530 44.90 3.40 0.19
CA ALA A 530 45.21 4.68 0.82
C ALA A 530 44.10 5.72 0.59
N ALA A 531 43.54 5.78 -0.63
CA ALA A 531 42.43 6.68 -0.98
C ALA A 531 41.12 6.33 -0.26
N LEU A 532 40.87 5.04 0.02
CA LEU A 532 39.68 4.57 0.72
C LEU A 532 39.77 4.66 2.24
N ARG A 533 40.98 4.66 2.81
CA ARG A 533 41.21 4.70 4.27
C ARG A 533 40.48 5.83 5.03
N PRO A 534 40.38 7.08 4.51
CA PRO A 534 39.66 8.14 5.21
C PRO A 534 38.13 8.10 5.02
N VAL A 535 37.60 7.17 4.22
CA VAL A 535 36.15 7.07 3.95
C VAL A 535 35.47 6.40 5.14
N ASP A 536 34.51 7.10 5.73
CA ASP A 536 33.61 6.53 6.74
C ASP A 536 32.47 5.77 6.03
N GLU A 537 32.72 4.49 5.75
CA GLU A 537 31.79 3.61 5.05
C GLU A 537 30.43 3.49 5.77
N GLU A 538 30.41 3.53 7.10
CA GLU A 538 29.17 3.44 7.89
C GLU A 538 28.32 4.71 7.72
N THR A 539 28.97 5.88 7.72
CA THR A 539 28.29 7.15 7.43
C THR A 539 27.80 7.20 5.98
N VAL A 540 28.61 6.75 5.01
CA VAL A 540 28.20 6.66 3.60
C VAL A 540 26.95 5.77 3.48
N ALA A 541 26.99 4.56 4.04
CA ALA A 541 25.86 3.64 3.99
C ALA A 541 24.60 4.20 4.66
N ARG A 542 24.74 4.84 5.82
CA ARG A 542 23.64 5.49 6.55
C ARG A 542 23.05 6.66 5.79
N ARG A 543 23.86 7.53 5.18
CA ARG A 543 23.38 8.71 4.42
C ARG A 543 22.77 8.33 3.09
N MET A 544 23.30 7.29 2.46
CA MET A 544 22.66 6.69 1.30
C MET A 544 21.38 5.94 1.64
N ALA A 545 21.13 5.70 2.94
CA ALA A 545 19.97 5.01 3.47
C ALA A 545 19.76 3.62 2.84
N TYR A 546 20.87 2.91 2.57
CA TYR A 546 20.79 1.58 2.00
C TYR A 546 20.07 0.64 2.94
N ARG A 547 18.96 0.07 2.48
CA ARG A 547 18.20 -0.91 3.25
C ARG A 547 18.91 -2.27 3.31
N TYR A 548 19.82 -2.52 2.36
CA TYR A 548 20.64 -3.72 2.24
C TYR A 548 22.07 -3.42 1.78
N PRO A 549 23.03 -4.33 2.03
CA PRO A 549 24.41 -4.23 1.54
C PRO A 549 24.50 -3.99 0.01
N PRO A 550 24.97 -2.81 -0.45
CA PRO A 550 25.22 -2.62 -1.88
C PRO A 550 26.35 -3.54 -2.38
N GLY A 551 26.35 -3.85 -3.68
CA GLY A 551 27.40 -4.65 -4.32
C GLY A 551 28.79 -4.04 -4.17
N ALA A 552 29.83 -4.86 -4.30
CA ALA A 552 31.20 -4.47 -4.00
C ALA A 552 31.69 -3.28 -4.87
N VAL A 553 31.32 -3.29 -6.16
CA VAL A 553 31.62 -2.19 -7.09
C VAL A 553 30.86 -0.92 -6.72
N ARG A 554 29.59 -1.02 -6.32
CA ARG A 554 28.76 0.12 -5.89
C ARG A 554 29.34 0.79 -4.64
N ARG A 555 29.80 -0.01 -3.67
CA ARG A 555 30.48 0.51 -2.46
C ARG A 555 31.76 1.23 -2.81
N LEU A 556 32.56 0.65 -3.71
CA LEU A 556 33.76 1.31 -4.19
C LEU A 556 33.43 2.63 -4.90
N ASP A 557 32.43 2.63 -5.77
CA ASP A 557 31.95 3.82 -6.48
C ASP A 557 31.50 4.93 -5.52
N ASP A 558 30.77 4.58 -4.46
CA ASP A 558 30.39 5.52 -3.40
C ASP A 558 31.56 6.03 -2.58
N ALA A 559 32.50 5.15 -2.24
CA ALA A 559 33.68 5.53 -1.48
C ALA A 559 34.59 6.49 -2.28
N LEU A 560 34.73 6.24 -3.59
CA LEU A 560 35.44 7.15 -4.50
C LEU A 560 34.68 8.47 -4.67
N LEU A 561 33.36 8.44 -4.83
CA LEU A 561 32.52 9.64 -4.89
C LEU A 561 32.63 10.46 -3.59
N TRP A 562 32.65 9.80 -2.43
CA TRP A 562 32.82 10.44 -1.14
C TRP A 562 34.21 11.09 -1.00
N ALA A 563 35.26 10.36 -1.38
CA ALA A 563 36.64 10.81 -1.24
C ALA A 563 37.01 11.96 -2.19
N TYR A 564 36.53 11.92 -3.43
CA TYR A 564 36.94 12.86 -4.49
C TYR A 564 35.86 13.88 -4.86
N GLY A 565 34.60 13.68 -4.44
CA GLY A 565 33.51 14.64 -4.62
C GLY A 565 33.32 15.03 -6.09
N ASP A 566 33.29 16.33 -6.35
CA ASP A 566 33.05 16.89 -7.69
C ASP A 566 34.15 16.48 -8.69
N ALA A 567 35.39 16.24 -8.25
CA ALA A 567 36.45 15.72 -9.12
C ALA A 567 36.15 14.30 -9.63
N TYR A 568 35.40 13.50 -8.87
CA TYR A 568 34.90 12.20 -9.34
C TYR A 568 33.75 12.36 -10.33
N VAL A 569 32.84 13.29 -10.06
CA VAL A 569 31.69 13.58 -10.94
C VAL A 569 32.16 14.02 -12.32
N ASP A 570 33.22 14.83 -12.38
CA ASP A 570 33.71 15.46 -13.60
C ASP A 570 34.64 14.57 -14.45
N LEU A 571 34.88 13.31 -14.05
CA LEU A 571 35.59 12.33 -14.88
C LEU A 571 34.88 12.11 -16.22
N ALA A 572 35.63 12.00 -17.31
CA ALA A 572 35.11 11.72 -18.64
C ALA A 572 34.34 10.39 -18.68
N GLY A 573 34.81 9.37 -17.96
CA GLY A 573 34.09 8.11 -17.80
C GLY A 573 32.74 8.24 -17.08
N ASN A 574 32.52 9.33 -16.34
CA ASN A 574 31.30 9.63 -15.58
C ASN A 574 30.36 10.62 -16.26
N ALA A 575 30.72 11.17 -17.42
CA ALA A 575 29.95 12.23 -18.08
C ALA A 575 28.46 11.87 -18.31
N HIS A 576 28.18 10.60 -18.63
CA HIS A 576 26.81 10.11 -18.87
C HIS A 576 25.95 9.96 -17.60
N ARG A 577 26.58 9.96 -16.41
CA ARG A 577 25.93 9.76 -15.12
C ARG A 577 26.20 10.90 -14.12
N ALA A 578 26.71 12.03 -14.60
CA ALA A 578 27.14 13.15 -13.77
C ALA A 578 26.00 13.67 -12.87
N ASP A 579 24.79 13.79 -13.40
CA ASP A 579 23.64 14.28 -12.62
C ASP A 579 23.25 13.31 -11.51
N ALA A 580 23.23 11.99 -11.79
CA ALA A 580 22.98 10.97 -10.78
C ALA A 580 24.06 10.96 -9.68
N LEU A 581 25.32 11.18 -10.05
CA LEU A 581 26.42 11.30 -9.09
C LEU A 581 26.30 12.57 -8.24
N ARG A 582 25.86 13.71 -8.80
CA ARG A 582 25.60 14.94 -8.05
C ARG A 582 24.48 14.75 -7.04
N ASP A 583 23.40 14.07 -7.42
CA ASP A 583 22.30 13.77 -6.51
C ASP A 583 22.76 12.87 -5.35
N ARG A 584 23.55 11.83 -5.66
CA ARG A 584 24.16 10.98 -4.63
C ARG A 584 25.12 11.75 -3.74
N LEU A 585 25.98 12.59 -4.30
CA LEU A 585 26.92 13.41 -3.55
C LEU A 585 26.17 14.41 -2.64
N ALA A 586 25.05 14.96 -3.11
CA ALA A 586 24.17 15.80 -2.30
C ALA A 586 23.55 15.04 -1.12
N LYS A 587 23.05 13.81 -1.34
CA LYS A 587 22.58 12.93 -0.25
C LYS A 587 23.71 12.63 0.75
N MET A 588 24.89 12.31 0.24
CA MET A 588 26.09 12.07 1.06
C MET A 588 26.52 13.31 1.85
N ARG A 589 26.32 14.52 1.35
CA ARG A 589 26.71 15.77 2.03
C ARG A 589 25.62 16.36 2.94
N ALA A 590 24.36 15.95 2.79
CA ALA A 590 23.23 16.46 3.57
C ALA A 590 23.47 16.30 5.09
N ALA A 591 23.23 17.37 5.86
CA ALA A 591 23.30 17.34 7.31
C ALA A 591 22.14 16.52 7.88
N THR A 592 22.41 15.64 8.85
CA THR A 592 21.37 14.88 9.55
C THR A 592 20.46 15.86 10.28
N VAL A 593 19.21 15.99 9.84
CA VAL A 593 18.17 16.64 10.63
C VAL A 593 17.92 15.73 11.83
N SER A 594 18.27 16.21 13.02
CA SER A 594 18.11 15.52 14.30
C SER A 594 16.64 15.28 14.65
#